data_AF-A0A4Y9QBS2-F1
#
_entry.id   AF-A0A4Y9QBS2-F1
#
_cell.length_a   1.000
_cell.length_b   1.000
_cell.length_c   1.000
_cell.angle_alpha   90.00
_cell.angle_beta   90.00
_cell.angle_gamma   90.00
#
_symmetry.space_group_name_H-M   'P 1'
#
loop_
_entity.id
_entity.type
_entity.pdbx_description
1 polymer ?
#
loop_
_entity_poly.entity_id
_entity_poly.type
_entity_poly.pdbx_seq_one_letter_code
_entity_poly.pdbx_strand_id
1 'polypeptide(L)'
;MSEAIGSGTGAGLLAFLDWTIEKNELNKATASALKTGVRNVLSVEDDADGVDLRSLDEGAMENFLLRFTNKTRGQFKDKSQEVYRQRFRQSVAMYLTWLDGGDWRPARLRPTASGNGNGTAQRRPTKPSATPPVAPAVEPAEAPRSTTPIVGLIEYPFPLRPGLRARLMLPEDLSAAEAGRIAAFVRTLAFEDTTED
;
A
#
# COMPACT_ATOMS: atom_id res chain seq x y z
N MET A 1 29.25 4.80 -3.59
CA MET A 1 27.79 4.59 -3.79
C MET A 1 27.36 3.23 -3.25
N SER A 2 28.06 2.14 -3.58
CA SER A 2 27.82 0.78 -3.06
C SER A 2 27.96 0.64 -1.53
N GLU A 3 28.90 1.35 -0.90
CA GLU A 3 29.12 1.27 0.56
C GLU A 3 27.97 1.89 1.36
N ALA A 4 27.37 2.98 0.87
CA ALA A 4 26.22 3.63 1.50
C ALA A 4 24.94 2.78 1.37
N ILE A 5 24.74 2.12 0.23
CA ILE A 5 23.57 1.25 -0.01
C ILE A 5 23.67 -0.04 0.83
N GLY A 6 24.86 -0.51 1.19
CA GLY A 6 25.05 -1.72 2.01
C GLY A 6 24.94 -1.51 3.53
N SER A 7 24.69 -0.27 3.98
CA SER A 7 24.78 0.12 5.40
C SER A 7 23.71 -0.50 6.31
N GLY A 8 22.55 -0.90 5.77
CA GLY A 8 21.43 -1.38 6.57
C GLY A 8 20.64 -0.27 7.27
N THR A 9 20.91 1.00 6.97
CA THR A 9 20.25 2.14 7.61
C THR A 9 19.18 2.80 6.72
N GLY A 10 18.44 3.77 7.29
CA GLY A 10 17.49 4.61 6.55
C GLY A 10 18.11 5.29 5.31
N ALA A 11 19.33 5.81 5.44
CA ALA A 11 20.08 6.35 4.30
C ALA A 11 20.39 5.29 3.25
N GLY A 12 20.78 4.08 3.68
CA GLY A 12 21.02 2.94 2.81
C GLY A 12 19.78 2.51 2.03
N LEU A 13 18.61 2.51 2.65
CA LEU A 13 17.33 2.23 2.00
C LEU A 13 16.97 3.27 0.94
N LEU A 14 17.17 4.56 1.22
CA LEU A 14 16.91 5.62 0.24
C LEU A 14 17.87 5.52 -0.95
N ALA A 15 19.15 5.23 -0.69
CA ALA A 15 20.16 5.01 -1.71
C ALA A 15 19.87 3.74 -2.54
N PHE A 16 19.33 2.69 -1.92
CA PHE A 16 18.86 1.48 -2.61
C PHE A 16 17.74 1.82 -3.61
N LEU A 17 16.72 2.57 -3.18
CA LEU A 17 15.63 2.96 -4.07
C LEU A 17 16.12 3.84 -5.23
N ASP A 18 17.09 4.73 -5.01
CA ASP A 18 17.73 5.50 -6.09
C ASP A 18 18.47 4.61 -7.07
N TRP A 19 19.26 3.66 -6.57
CA TRP A 19 19.95 2.69 -7.40
C TRP A 19 18.97 1.85 -8.25
N THR A 20 17.82 1.44 -7.69
CA THR A 20 16.81 0.69 -8.46
C THR A 20 16.20 1.51 -9.60
N ILE A 21 16.08 2.84 -9.44
CA ILE A 21 15.61 3.75 -10.49
C ILE A 21 16.68 3.89 -11.57
N GLU A 22 17.93 4.13 -11.18
CA GLU A 22 19.06 4.31 -12.10
C GLU A 22 19.34 3.07 -12.94
N LYS A 23 19.26 1.88 -12.32
CA LYS A 23 19.43 0.59 -12.99
C LYS A 23 18.18 0.11 -13.71
N ASN A 24 17.08 0.86 -13.65
CA ASN A 24 15.79 0.51 -14.24
C ASN A 24 15.27 -0.87 -13.78
N GLU A 25 15.59 -1.25 -12.54
CA GLU A 25 15.17 -2.53 -11.96
C GLU A 25 13.73 -2.48 -11.46
N LEU A 26 13.29 -1.29 -11.03
CA LEU A 26 11.92 -0.95 -10.72
C LEU A 26 11.41 0.13 -11.67
N ASN A 27 10.09 0.14 -11.88
CA ASN A 27 9.44 1.27 -12.55
C ASN A 27 9.72 2.55 -11.76
N LYS A 28 10.22 3.58 -12.46
CA LYS A 28 10.54 4.90 -11.88
C LYS A 28 9.39 5.49 -11.06
N ALA A 29 8.15 5.36 -11.50
CA ALA A 29 6.98 5.87 -10.77
C ALA A 29 6.77 5.12 -9.44
N THR A 30 6.91 3.80 -9.46
CA THR A 30 6.79 2.94 -8.27
C THR A 30 7.90 3.22 -7.28
N ALA A 31 9.16 3.22 -7.72
CA ALA A 31 10.29 3.49 -6.85
C ALA A 31 10.27 4.92 -6.28
N SER A 32 9.83 5.91 -7.06
CA SER A 32 9.61 7.27 -6.55
C SER A 32 8.51 7.33 -5.49
N ALA A 33 7.43 6.59 -5.68
CA ALA A 33 6.34 6.51 -4.70
C ALA A 33 6.78 5.86 -3.39
N LEU A 34 7.56 4.77 -3.47
CA LEU A 34 8.17 4.09 -2.33
C LEU A 34 9.12 5.04 -1.58
N LYS A 35 10.01 5.73 -2.30
CA LYS A 35 10.96 6.71 -1.75
C LYS A 35 10.27 7.81 -0.97
N THR A 36 9.17 8.36 -1.50
CA THR A 36 8.37 9.38 -0.79
C THR A 36 7.76 8.83 0.49
N GLY A 37 7.25 7.59 0.48
CA GLY A 37 6.74 6.94 1.69
C GLY A 37 7.83 6.80 2.75
N VAL A 38 9.01 6.31 2.35
CA VAL A 38 10.15 6.15 3.24
C VAL A 38 10.59 7.49 3.84
N ARG A 39 10.74 8.54 3.03
CA ARG A 39 11.13 9.86 3.54
C ARG A 39 10.15 10.42 4.56
N ASN A 40 8.85 10.35 4.29
CA ASN A 40 7.84 10.87 5.20
C ASN A 40 7.82 10.09 6.52
N VAL A 41 8.03 8.77 6.45
CA VAL A 41 8.06 7.91 7.64
C VAL A 41 9.32 8.14 8.46
N LEU A 42 10.50 8.30 7.82
CA LEU A 42 11.75 8.57 8.52
C LEU A 42 11.85 10.01 9.07
N SER A 43 11.16 10.99 8.47
CA SER A 43 11.26 12.40 8.88
C SER A 43 10.70 12.70 10.28
N VAL A 44 10.08 11.71 10.94
CA VAL A 44 9.61 11.84 12.33
C VAL A 44 10.68 11.52 13.35
N GLU A 45 11.78 10.88 12.94
CA GLU A 45 12.95 10.65 13.78
C GLU A 45 13.95 11.79 13.60
N ASP A 46 14.66 12.12 14.69
CA ASP A 46 15.65 13.19 14.68
C ASP A 46 16.90 12.81 13.86
N ASP A 47 17.21 11.51 13.78
CA ASP A 47 18.27 10.94 12.94
C ASP A 47 17.68 9.96 11.91
N ALA A 48 17.04 10.52 10.88
CA ALA A 48 16.40 9.76 9.80
C ALA A 48 17.38 8.87 9.01
N ASP A 49 18.65 9.28 8.91
CA ASP A 49 19.66 8.61 8.09
C ASP A 49 20.34 7.45 8.86
N GLY A 50 20.49 7.59 10.17
CA GLY A 50 21.11 6.61 11.08
C GLY A 50 20.19 5.51 11.61
N VAL A 51 18.89 5.53 11.28
CA VAL A 51 17.95 4.47 11.71
C VAL A 51 18.42 3.11 11.22
N ASP A 52 18.81 2.21 12.12
CA ASP A 52 19.21 0.83 11.80
C ASP A 52 17.97 -0.03 11.49
N LEU A 53 17.79 -0.35 10.20
CA LEU A 53 16.64 -1.11 9.72
C LEU A 53 16.77 -2.62 9.96
N ARG A 54 17.99 -3.13 10.22
CA ARG A 54 18.19 -4.56 10.54
C ARG A 54 17.71 -4.90 11.95
N SER A 55 17.72 -3.91 12.84
CA SER A 55 17.20 -4.03 14.21
C SER A 55 15.67 -3.92 14.31
N LEU A 56 15.00 -3.47 13.23
CA LEU A 56 13.55 -3.33 13.19
C LEU A 56 12.90 -4.68 12.91
N ASP A 57 12.72 -5.48 13.95
CA ASP A 57 11.81 -6.63 13.91
C ASP A 57 10.34 -6.18 13.72
N GLU A 58 9.41 -7.14 13.55
CA GLU A 58 8.00 -6.84 13.31
C GLU A 58 7.38 -5.95 14.40
N GLY A 59 7.76 -6.14 15.67
CA GLY A 59 7.24 -5.36 16.79
C GLY A 59 7.82 -3.94 16.84
N ALA A 60 9.14 -3.81 16.65
CA ALA A 60 9.84 -2.53 16.58
C ALA A 60 9.38 -1.70 15.39
N MET A 61 9.13 -2.35 14.24
CA MET A 61 8.55 -1.75 13.04
C MET A 61 7.17 -1.15 13.31
N GLU A 62 6.26 -1.89 13.94
CA GLU A 62 4.92 -1.35 14.25
C GLU A 62 4.97 -0.22 15.27
N ASN A 63 5.84 -0.31 16.28
CA ASN A 63 6.06 0.79 17.22
C ASN A 63 6.62 2.04 16.53
N PHE A 64 7.50 1.87 15.55
CA PHE A 64 8.02 2.95 14.72
C PHE A 64 6.90 3.62 13.91
N LEU A 65 6.08 2.83 13.23
CA LEU A 65 4.96 3.33 12.43
C LEU A 65 3.87 3.98 13.29
N LEU A 66 3.63 3.49 14.51
CA LEU A 66 2.71 4.10 15.45
C LEU A 66 3.20 5.49 15.90
N ARG A 67 4.50 5.63 16.17
CA ARG A 67 5.11 6.94 16.47
C ARG A 67 4.96 7.90 15.29
N PHE A 68 5.17 7.42 14.07
CA PHE A 68 4.90 8.20 12.85
C PHE A 68 3.46 8.71 12.79
N THR A 69 2.47 7.84 12.98
CA THR A 69 1.04 8.20 12.98
C THR A 69 0.71 9.22 14.07
N ASN A 70 1.26 9.04 15.28
CA ASN A 70 1.02 9.96 16.39
C ASN A 70 1.65 11.34 16.16
N LYS A 71 2.89 11.40 15.66
CA LYS A 71 3.60 12.66 15.37
C LYS A 71 3.01 13.42 14.18
N THR A 72 2.43 12.72 13.20
CA THR A 72 1.87 13.32 11.98
C THR A 72 0.35 13.48 12.01
N ARG A 73 -0.27 13.26 13.18
CA ARG A 73 -1.72 13.40 13.37
C ARG A 73 -2.17 14.81 12.97
N GLY A 74 -3.14 14.88 12.06
CA GLY A 74 -3.66 16.14 11.52
C GLY A 74 -2.85 16.76 10.37
N GLN A 75 -1.64 16.28 10.09
CA GLN A 75 -0.83 16.73 8.94
C GLN A 75 -1.23 15.99 7.66
N PHE A 76 -1.55 14.70 7.79
CA PHE A 76 -1.98 13.85 6.68
C PHE A 76 -3.35 13.25 6.94
N LYS A 77 -4.11 13.04 5.85
CA LYS A 77 -5.34 12.22 5.88
C LYS A 77 -4.99 10.79 6.27
N ASP A 78 -5.88 10.10 6.99
CA ASP A 78 -5.67 8.71 7.46
C ASP A 78 -5.27 7.77 6.31
N LYS A 79 -5.93 7.92 5.16
CA LYS A 79 -5.60 7.14 3.96
C LYS A 79 -4.17 7.37 3.45
N SER A 80 -3.65 8.59 3.57
CA SER A 80 -2.27 8.90 3.18
C SER A 80 -1.26 8.31 4.16
N GLN A 81 -1.57 8.33 5.47
CA GLN A 81 -0.73 7.72 6.48
C GLN A 81 -0.59 6.22 6.24
N GLU A 82 -1.70 5.52 5.97
CA GLU A 82 -1.67 4.09 5.70
C GLU A 82 -0.86 3.76 4.44
N VAL A 83 -1.01 4.56 3.38
CA VAL A 83 -0.20 4.41 2.16
C VAL A 83 1.29 4.57 2.45
N TYR A 84 1.69 5.51 3.30
CA TYR A 84 3.10 5.68 3.67
C TYR A 84 3.62 4.53 4.54
N ARG A 85 2.81 4.04 5.49
CA ARG A 85 3.13 2.84 6.29
C ARG A 85 3.38 1.62 5.40
N GLN A 86 2.45 1.34 4.49
CA GLN A 86 2.56 0.20 3.58
C GLN A 86 3.82 0.29 2.70
N ARG A 87 4.08 1.48 2.14
CA ARG A 87 5.27 1.71 1.31
C ARG A 87 6.56 1.55 2.10
N PHE A 88 6.59 1.99 3.36
CA PHE A 88 7.75 1.81 4.22
C PHE A 88 8.01 0.33 4.49
N ARG A 89 7.00 -0.44 4.94
CA ARG A 89 7.11 -1.89 5.16
C ARG A 89 7.63 -2.61 3.92
N GLN A 90 7.00 -2.35 2.77
CA GLN A 90 7.40 -2.94 1.50
C GLN A 90 8.86 -2.62 1.15
N SER A 91 9.26 -1.35 1.30
CA SER A 91 10.62 -0.91 0.96
C SER A 91 11.66 -1.55 1.87
N VAL A 92 11.39 -1.65 3.18
CA VAL A 92 12.28 -2.30 4.15
C VAL A 92 12.42 -3.79 3.85
N ALA A 93 11.31 -4.50 3.61
CA ALA A 93 11.34 -5.93 3.28
C ALA A 93 12.17 -6.21 2.01
N MET A 94 11.98 -5.41 0.96
CA MET A 94 12.77 -5.49 -0.27
C MET A 94 14.25 -5.26 0.01
N TYR A 95 14.58 -4.22 0.77
CA TYR A 95 15.96 -3.84 1.04
C TYR A 95 16.70 -4.87 1.90
N LEU A 96 16.07 -5.38 2.96
CA LEU A 96 16.65 -6.42 3.80
C LEU A 96 16.87 -7.71 3.00
N THR A 97 15.88 -8.14 2.21
CA THR A 97 16.03 -9.31 1.32
C THR A 97 17.17 -9.11 0.32
N TRP A 98 17.35 -7.90 -0.21
CA TRP A 98 18.46 -7.58 -1.12
C TRP A 98 19.81 -7.64 -0.41
N LEU A 99 19.91 -7.13 0.80
CA LEU A 99 21.12 -7.21 1.63
C LEU A 99 21.50 -8.66 1.95
N ASP A 100 20.51 -9.52 2.15
CA ASP A 100 20.68 -10.95 2.43
C ASP A 100 20.95 -11.77 1.15
N GLY A 101 20.95 -11.13 -0.03
CA GLY A 101 21.21 -11.78 -1.32
C GLY A 101 20.03 -12.57 -1.89
N GLY A 102 18.81 -12.38 -1.36
CA GLY A 102 17.59 -13.01 -1.84
C GLY A 102 16.95 -12.34 -3.05
N ASP A 103 15.88 -12.93 -3.58
CA ASP A 103 15.03 -12.29 -4.59
C ASP A 103 14.13 -11.24 -3.94
N TRP A 104 14.64 -10.01 -3.92
CA TRP A 104 13.99 -8.86 -3.31
C TRP A 104 12.87 -8.25 -4.16
N ARG A 105 12.72 -8.67 -5.42
CA ARG A 105 11.74 -8.03 -6.31
C ARG A 105 10.34 -8.40 -5.84
N PRO A 106 9.43 -7.42 -5.70
CA PRO A 106 8.04 -7.74 -5.42
C PRO A 106 7.54 -8.62 -6.56
N ALA A 107 6.91 -9.75 -6.20
CA ALA A 107 6.39 -10.70 -7.17
C ALA A 107 5.64 -9.93 -8.26
N ARG A 108 6.11 -10.00 -9.51
CA ARG A 108 5.41 -9.34 -10.60
C ARG A 108 4.07 -10.04 -10.70
N LEU A 109 2.99 -9.34 -10.33
CA LEU A 109 1.63 -9.76 -10.65
C LEU A 109 1.65 -10.15 -12.13
N ARG A 110 1.49 -11.45 -12.41
CA ARG A 110 1.23 -11.92 -13.77
C ARG A 110 0.10 -11.04 -14.30
N PRO A 111 0.22 -10.42 -15.48
CA PRO A 111 -0.93 -9.82 -16.11
C PRO A 111 -1.96 -10.94 -16.23
N THR A 112 -3.04 -10.86 -15.46
CA THR A 112 -4.22 -11.67 -15.73
C THR A 112 -4.61 -11.29 -17.15
N ALA A 113 -4.46 -12.21 -18.10
CA ALA A 113 -4.93 -12.03 -19.45
C ALA A 113 -6.44 -11.81 -19.38
N SER A 114 -6.84 -10.53 -19.30
CA SER A 114 -8.24 -10.15 -19.45
C SER A 114 -8.52 -10.20 -20.94
N GLY A 115 -8.94 -11.39 -21.39
CA GLY A 115 -9.70 -11.52 -22.62
C GLY A 115 -10.99 -10.72 -22.49
N ASN A 116 -11.16 -9.75 -23.38
CA ASN A 116 -12.39 -9.33 -24.04
C ASN A 116 -12.02 -8.05 -24.83
N GLY A 117 -12.14 -8.00 -26.15
CA GLY A 117 -13.35 -8.38 -26.86
C GLY A 117 -14.20 -7.12 -27.02
N ASN A 118 -13.89 -6.36 -28.07
CA ASN A 118 -14.77 -5.46 -28.82
C ASN A 118 -15.33 -4.20 -28.12
N GLY A 119 -15.05 -3.02 -28.69
CA GLY A 119 -15.69 -1.77 -28.30
C GLY A 119 -14.96 -0.53 -28.77
N THR A 120 -15.07 -0.24 -30.05
CA THR A 120 -14.67 1.01 -30.73
C THR A 120 -15.05 2.29 -29.97
N ALA A 121 -14.09 3.18 -29.75
CA ALA A 121 -14.35 4.62 -29.59
C ALA A 121 -13.12 5.45 -29.97
N GLN A 122 -13.13 5.87 -31.23
CA GLN A 122 -12.61 7.12 -31.80
C GLN A 122 -11.59 7.94 -30.99
N ARG A 123 -10.35 7.96 -31.52
CA ARG A 123 -9.40 9.06 -31.35
C ARG A 123 -9.88 10.29 -32.13
N ARG A 124 -9.90 11.47 -31.50
CA ARG A 124 -9.66 12.78 -32.15
C ARG A 124 -9.11 13.79 -31.11
N PRO A 125 -8.43 14.86 -31.55
CA PRO A 125 -7.16 15.26 -30.98
C PRO A 125 -7.26 16.52 -30.12
N THR A 126 -6.27 16.67 -29.26
CA THR A 126 -5.95 17.87 -28.48
C THR A 126 -5.57 19.06 -29.36
N LYS A 127 -6.14 20.23 -29.06
CA LYS A 127 -5.49 21.54 -29.28
C LYS A 127 -5.59 22.37 -27.99
N PRO A 128 -4.52 23.04 -27.54
CA PRO A 128 -4.51 23.85 -26.34
C PRO A 128 -4.89 25.31 -26.66
N SER A 129 -5.61 25.97 -25.75
CA SER A 129 -5.54 27.43 -25.63
C SER A 129 -5.90 27.84 -24.21
N ALA A 130 -5.23 28.89 -23.73
CA ALA A 130 -5.03 29.21 -22.34
C ALA A 130 -5.95 30.33 -21.82
N THR A 131 -6.42 30.16 -20.57
CA THR A 131 -6.71 31.16 -19.50
C THR A 131 -7.94 32.10 -19.61
N PRO A 132 -8.43 32.70 -18.47
CA PRO A 132 -9.78 32.54 -17.86
C PRO A 132 -10.56 33.90 -17.92
N PRO A 133 -11.62 34.28 -17.12
CA PRO A 133 -12.27 33.75 -15.89
C PRO A 133 -13.80 33.55 -16.01
N VAL A 134 -14.51 32.93 -15.07
CA VAL A 134 -15.28 33.57 -13.96
C VAL A 134 -16.09 32.46 -13.26
N ALA A 135 -16.07 32.41 -11.93
CA ALA A 135 -16.96 31.60 -11.07
C ALA A 135 -18.40 32.18 -11.06
N PRO A 136 -19.51 31.48 -10.71
CA PRO A 136 -19.64 30.55 -9.56
C PRO A 136 -20.65 29.38 -9.76
N ALA A 137 -20.96 28.70 -8.64
CA ALA A 137 -22.01 27.69 -8.39
C ALA A 137 -21.54 26.22 -8.42
N VAL A 138 -21.26 25.70 -7.23
CA VAL A 138 -20.98 24.28 -6.97
C VAL A 138 -22.29 23.62 -6.53
N GLU A 139 -22.88 22.81 -7.41
CA GLU A 139 -23.76 21.70 -7.03
C GLU A 139 -22.87 20.51 -6.58
N PRO A 140 -23.24 19.77 -5.51
CA PRO A 140 -22.48 18.61 -5.10
C PRO A 140 -22.81 17.43 -6.02
N ALA A 141 -21.95 17.18 -7.01
CA ALA A 141 -21.94 15.94 -7.76
C ALA A 141 -21.42 14.80 -6.88
N GLU A 142 -22.28 13.80 -6.70
CA GLU A 142 -22.03 12.52 -6.05
C GLU A 142 -20.81 11.83 -6.69
N ALA A 143 -19.71 11.72 -5.94
CA ALA A 143 -18.49 11.07 -6.42
C ALA A 143 -18.65 9.53 -6.37
N PRO A 144 -18.25 8.80 -7.43
CA PRO A 144 -18.26 7.35 -7.42
C PRO A 144 -17.27 6.84 -6.36
N ARG A 145 -17.72 5.87 -5.55
CA ARG A 145 -16.91 5.19 -4.55
C ARG A 145 -15.82 4.37 -5.25
N SER A 146 -14.67 4.99 -5.50
CA SER A 146 -13.48 4.29 -5.98
C SER A 146 -12.91 3.40 -4.86
N THR A 147 -13.36 2.14 -4.83
CA THR A 147 -12.68 1.03 -4.13
C THR A 147 -11.24 0.97 -4.66
N THR A 148 -10.33 1.52 -3.88
CA THR A 148 -8.90 1.48 -4.19
C THR A 148 -8.42 0.07 -3.86
N PRO A 149 -7.80 -0.69 -4.80
CA PRO A 149 -7.23 -1.97 -4.46
C PRO A 149 -6.10 -1.73 -3.45
N ILE A 150 -6.30 -2.19 -2.22
CA ILE A 150 -5.24 -2.25 -1.22
C ILE A 150 -4.33 -3.39 -1.69
N VAL A 151 -3.09 -3.07 -2.05
CA VAL A 151 -2.11 -4.03 -2.60
C VAL A 151 -1.88 -5.13 -1.56
N GLY A 152 -1.99 -6.40 -1.95
CA GLY A 152 -1.82 -7.58 -1.08
C GLY A 152 -3.11 -8.15 -0.48
N LEU A 153 -4.29 -7.58 -0.75
CA LEU A 153 -5.58 -8.15 -0.36
C LEU A 153 -6.31 -8.76 -1.57
N ILE A 154 -6.74 -10.00 -1.43
CA ILE A 154 -7.54 -10.75 -2.39
C ILE A 154 -9.01 -10.70 -1.97
N GLU A 155 -9.90 -10.38 -2.91
CA GLU A 155 -11.35 -10.40 -2.70
C GLU A 155 -11.90 -11.82 -2.91
N TYR A 156 -12.45 -12.41 -1.84
CA TYR A 156 -13.09 -13.72 -1.86
C TYR A 156 -14.61 -13.59 -1.73
N PRO A 157 -15.39 -13.96 -2.76
CA PRO A 157 -16.84 -14.03 -2.65
C PRO A 157 -17.24 -15.23 -1.78
N PHE A 158 -17.88 -14.98 -0.65
CA PHE A 158 -18.32 -16.01 0.29
C PHE A 158 -19.86 -16.11 0.30
N PRO A 159 -20.45 -17.24 -0.13
CA PRO A 159 -21.90 -17.42 -0.09
C PRO A 159 -22.37 -17.57 1.36
N LEU A 160 -23.21 -16.65 1.84
CA LEU A 160 -23.79 -16.73 3.19
C LEU A 160 -25.13 -17.48 3.19
N ARG A 161 -26.02 -17.11 2.26
CA ARG A 161 -27.39 -17.64 2.12
C ARG A 161 -27.79 -17.58 0.63
N PRO A 162 -28.86 -18.27 0.19
CA PRO A 162 -29.36 -18.15 -1.17
C PRO A 162 -29.60 -16.67 -1.56
N GLY A 163 -29.01 -16.24 -2.67
CA GLY A 163 -29.11 -14.85 -3.14
C GLY A 163 -28.23 -13.82 -2.41
N LEU A 164 -27.51 -14.19 -1.35
CA LEU A 164 -26.65 -13.29 -0.56
C LEU A 164 -25.20 -13.77 -0.52
N ARG A 165 -24.30 -12.99 -1.14
CA ARG A 165 -22.85 -13.22 -1.13
C ARG A 165 -22.14 -12.11 -0.37
N ALA A 166 -21.39 -12.48 0.65
CA ALA A 166 -20.42 -11.59 1.27
C ALA A 166 -19.15 -11.48 0.42
N ARG A 167 -18.40 -10.41 0.60
CA ARG A 167 -17.07 -10.21 -0.01
C ARG A 167 -16.09 -10.06 1.13
N LEU A 168 -15.14 -10.98 1.23
CA LEU A 168 -14.07 -10.94 2.22
C LEU A 168 -12.81 -10.41 1.53
N MET A 169 -12.16 -9.41 2.12
CA MET A 169 -10.85 -8.96 1.67
C MET A 169 -9.81 -9.56 2.61
N LEU A 170 -9.00 -10.51 2.13
CA LEU A 170 -8.02 -11.25 2.94
C LEU A 170 -6.61 -11.09 2.36
N PRO A 171 -5.57 -11.06 3.21
CA PRO A 171 -4.19 -11.03 2.75
C PRO A 171 -3.85 -12.21 1.83
N GLU A 172 -2.93 -12.01 0.87
CA GLU A 172 -2.44 -13.07 -0.02
C GLU A 172 -1.65 -14.17 0.70
N ASP A 173 -1.11 -13.86 1.88
CA ASP A 173 -0.26 -14.67 2.73
C ASP A 173 -0.95 -15.08 4.05
N LEU A 174 -2.29 -15.16 4.06
CA LEU A 174 -3.07 -15.48 5.26
C LEU A 174 -2.63 -16.79 5.92
N SER A 175 -2.10 -16.70 7.15
CA SER A 175 -1.73 -17.86 7.96
C SER A 175 -2.95 -18.53 8.61
N ALA A 176 -2.80 -19.80 9.01
CA ALA A 176 -3.86 -20.53 9.72
C ALA A 176 -4.22 -19.89 11.07
N ALA A 177 -3.25 -19.29 11.77
CA ALA A 177 -3.47 -18.60 13.02
C ALA A 177 -4.30 -17.31 12.83
N GLU A 178 -4.05 -16.56 11.76
CA GLU A 178 -4.83 -15.37 11.40
C GLU A 178 -6.24 -15.72 10.95
N ALA A 179 -6.40 -16.76 10.13
CA ALA A 179 -7.71 -17.28 9.75
C ALA A 179 -8.54 -17.65 10.99
N GLY A 180 -7.91 -18.30 11.99
CA GLY A 180 -8.55 -18.61 13.27
C GLY A 180 -8.98 -17.37 14.05
N ARG A 181 -8.15 -16.33 14.10
CA ARG A 181 -8.49 -15.04 14.74
C ARG A 181 -9.65 -14.33 14.05
N ILE A 182 -9.65 -14.30 12.71
CA ILE A 182 -10.74 -13.71 11.91
C ILE A 182 -12.05 -14.46 12.17
N ALA A 183 -12.01 -15.80 12.16
CA ALA A 183 -13.19 -16.62 12.44
C ALA A 183 -13.73 -16.36 13.85
N ALA A 184 -12.86 -16.27 14.86
CA ALA A 184 -13.27 -15.93 16.22
C ALA A 184 -13.93 -14.55 16.29
N PHE A 185 -13.34 -13.54 15.65
CA PHE A 185 -13.90 -12.19 15.57
C PHE A 185 -15.29 -12.18 14.91
N VAL A 186 -15.44 -12.81 13.73
CA VAL A 186 -16.72 -12.88 13.02
C VAL A 186 -17.81 -13.54 13.88
N ARG A 187 -17.47 -14.56 14.67
CA ARG A 187 -18.42 -15.18 15.62
C ARG A 187 -18.91 -14.21 16.69
N THR A 188 -18.07 -13.30 17.17
CA THR A 188 -18.49 -12.30 18.17
C THR A 188 -19.45 -11.23 17.61
N LEU A 189 -19.45 -11.04 16.28
CA LEU A 189 -20.34 -10.10 15.60
C LEU A 189 -21.69 -10.72 15.22
N ALA A 190 -21.82 -12.04 15.30
CA ALA A 190 -23.06 -12.71 14.97
C ALA A 190 -24.10 -12.45 16.07
N PHE A 191 -25.26 -11.94 15.68
CA PHE A 191 -26.43 -11.96 16.55
C PHE A 191 -26.95 -13.40 16.61
N GLU A 192 -27.32 -13.87 17.80
CA GLU A 192 -28.01 -15.14 17.93
C GLU A 192 -29.37 -15.03 17.23
N ASP A 193 -29.63 -15.92 16.26
CA ASP A 193 -30.98 -16.11 15.75
C ASP A 193 -31.79 -16.67 16.93
N THR A 194 -32.49 -15.78 17.64
CA THR A 194 -33.49 -16.15 18.65
C THR A 194 -34.61 -16.86 17.90
N THR A 195 -34.42 -18.15 17.71
CA THR A 195 -35.46 -19.07 17.30
C THR A 195 -36.04 -19.58 18.61
N GLU A 196 -36.95 -18.80 19.19
CA GLU A 196 -37.86 -19.29 20.23
C GLU A 196 -38.72 -20.40 19.60
N ASP A 197 -38.58 -21.62 20.13
CA ASP A 197 -39.57 -22.70 20.05
C ASP A 197 -40.30 -22.77 21.41
#